data_AF-A0A7V9L619-F1
#
_entry.id   AF-A0A7V9L619-F1
#
_cell.length_a   1.000
_cell.length_b   1.000
_cell.length_c   1.000
_cell.angle_alpha   90.00
_cell.angle_beta   90.00
_cell.angle_gamma   90.00
#
_symmetry.space_group_name_H-M   'P 1'
#
loop_
_entity.id
_entity.type
_entity.pdbx_description
1 polymer ?
#
loop_
_entity_poly.entity_id
_entity_poly.type
_entity_poly.pdbx_seq_one_letter_code
_entity_poly.pdbx_strand_id
1 'polypeptide(L)'
;MLKFMMVLMIGSLAACGGKKGGNDAFEKTSAFADQMCACKDADCAKKVMDEMEKWSTEWAKNAKPEDVPNAEEQKKYVEVSKRMTDCSTKAMTPPK
;
A
#
# COMPACT_ATOMS: atom_id res chain seq x y z
N MET A 1 -11.75 -34.11 -2.53
CA MET A 1 -10.75 -33.43 -1.69
C MET A 1 -10.18 -32.27 -2.47
N LEU A 2 -10.00 -31.13 -1.79
CA LEU A 2 -9.07 -30.03 -2.10
C LEU A 2 -8.96 -29.61 -3.57
N LYS A 3 -9.67 -28.60 -4.07
CA LYS A 3 -9.78 -27.23 -3.51
C LYS A 3 -8.40 -26.56 -3.37
N PHE A 4 -7.57 -26.67 -4.41
CA PHE A 4 -6.55 -25.67 -4.74
C PHE A 4 -6.94 -25.09 -6.11
N MET A 5 -7.87 -24.13 -6.13
CA MET A 5 -7.52 -22.72 -5.96
C MET A 5 -6.64 -22.20 -7.11
N MET A 6 -7.03 -22.57 -8.33
CA MET A 6 -6.54 -21.99 -9.58
C MET A 6 -7.59 -21.00 -10.13
N VAL A 7 -7.86 -19.93 -9.36
CA VAL A 7 -8.56 -18.73 -9.85
C VAL A 7 -7.83 -17.51 -9.29
N LEU A 8 -6.63 -17.27 -9.83
CA LEU A 8 -6.02 -15.94 -9.86
C LEU A 8 -6.51 -15.25 -11.14
N MET A 9 -7.80 -14.96 -11.17
CA MET A 9 -8.42 -14.00 -12.07
C MET A 9 -8.83 -12.79 -11.22
N ILE A 10 -7.87 -11.92 -10.94
CA ILE A 10 -8.16 -10.52 -10.64
C ILE A 10 -7.15 -9.70 -11.43
N GLY A 11 -7.65 -8.96 -12.41
CA GLY A 11 -7.07 -7.70 -12.85
C GLY A 11 -6.00 -7.81 -13.92
N SER A 12 -6.45 -7.81 -15.17
CA SER A 12 -5.73 -7.14 -16.26
C SER A 12 -5.52 -5.67 -15.89
N LEU A 13 -4.41 -5.35 -15.21
CA LEU A 13 -3.74 -4.06 -15.30
C LEU A 13 -2.56 -4.24 -16.24
N ALA A 14 -2.86 -4.50 -17.52
CA ALA A 14 -2.00 -4.03 -18.57
C ALA A 14 -2.15 -2.50 -18.61
N ALA A 15 -1.01 -1.81 -18.68
CA ALA A 15 -0.86 -0.36 -18.88
C ALA A 15 -0.92 0.55 -17.62
N CYS A 16 0.08 0.42 -16.75
CA CYS A 16 0.92 1.59 -16.46
C CYS A 16 2.27 1.36 -17.14
N GLY A 17 2.34 1.67 -18.44
CA GLY A 17 3.61 2.00 -19.05
C GLY A 17 4.09 3.32 -18.46
N GLY A 18 5.23 3.31 -17.77
CA GLY A 18 5.76 4.51 -17.14
C GLY A 18 7.06 4.28 -16.40
N LYS A 19 8.17 4.38 -17.13
CA LYS A 19 9.47 4.92 -16.66
C LYS A 19 9.96 4.47 -15.28
N LYS A 20 10.74 3.39 -15.30
CA LYS A 20 11.75 3.02 -14.29
C LYS A 20 12.63 4.25 -13.98
N GLY A 21 12.40 4.90 -12.83
CA GLY A 21 13.16 6.06 -12.38
C GLY A 21 12.27 7.16 -11.82
N GLY A 22 11.79 6.98 -10.59
CA GLY A 22 11.04 8.00 -9.87
C GLY A 22 10.06 7.40 -8.85
N ASN A 23 10.57 7.13 -7.65
CA ASN A 23 9.82 6.97 -6.39
C ASN A 23 9.20 5.60 -6.08
N ASP A 24 10.04 4.57 -6.00
CA ASP A 24 9.70 3.24 -5.45
C ASP A 24 8.99 3.33 -4.08
N ALA A 25 9.32 4.35 -3.28
CA ALA A 25 8.71 4.55 -1.97
C ALA A 25 7.24 4.97 -2.06
N PHE A 26 6.88 5.81 -3.04
CA PHE A 26 5.50 6.23 -3.25
C PHE A 26 4.65 5.06 -3.74
N GLU A 27 5.15 4.30 -4.71
CA GLU A 27 4.45 3.12 -5.21
C GLU A 27 4.22 2.11 -4.09
N LYS A 28 5.23 1.90 -3.22
CA LYS A 28 5.09 0.97 -2.10
C LYS A 28 4.09 1.45 -1.05
N THR A 29 4.11 2.73 -0.72
CA THR A 29 3.15 3.34 0.22
C THR A 29 1.72 3.29 -0.34
N SER A 30 1.56 3.54 -1.63
CA SER A 30 0.26 3.39 -2.32
C SER A 30 -0.24 1.95 -2.28
N ALA A 31 0.64 0.97 -2.52
CA ALA A 31 0.28 -0.45 -2.45
C ALA A 31 -0.17 -0.86 -1.04
N PHE A 32 0.48 -0.36 0.03
CA PHE A 32 0.01 -0.60 1.39
C PHE A 32 -1.38 0.00 1.64
N ALA A 33 -1.67 1.17 1.06
CA ALA A 33 -3.01 1.74 1.12
C ALA A 33 -4.05 0.84 0.43
N ASP A 34 -3.74 0.33 -0.76
CA ASP A 34 -4.60 -0.64 -1.45
C ASP A 34 -4.85 -1.90 -0.61
N GLN A 35 -3.81 -2.46 0.00
CA GLN A 35 -3.92 -3.64 0.85
C GLN A 35 -4.76 -3.36 2.11
N MET A 36 -4.55 -2.20 2.76
CA MET A 36 -5.38 -1.73 3.87
C MET A 36 -6.85 -1.62 3.48
N CYS A 37 -7.15 -1.05 2.30
CA CYS A 37 -8.50 -0.94 1.78
C CYS A 37 -9.14 -2.29 1.43
N ALA A 38 -8.35 -3.28 1.05
CA ALA A 38 -8.84 -4.62 0.77
C ALA A 38 -9.15 -5.44 2.03
N CYS A 39 -8.67 -4.99 3.20
CA CYS A 39 -8.89 -5.68 4.46
C CYS A 39 -10.36 -5.62 4.91
N LYS A 40 -10.85 -6.76 5.40
CA LYS A 40 -12.23 -6.95 5.89
C LYS A 40 -12.31 -7.15 7.40
N ASP A 41 -11.16 -7.27 8.05
CA ASP A 41 -11.02 -7.60 9.46
C ASP A 41 -9.73 -7.00 10.03
N ALA A 42 -9.65 -6.99 11.36
CA ALA A 42 -8.54 -6.39 12.10
C ALA A 42 -7.22 -7.17 11.93
N ASP A 43 -7.25 -8.48 11.67
CA ASP A 43 -6.04 -9.29 11.48
C ASP A 43 -5.36 -8.99 10.14
N CYS A 44 -6.15 -8.81 9.08
CA CYS A 44 -5.65 -8.30 7.80
C CYS A 44 -5.02 -6.93 7.98
N ALA A 45 -5.74 -6.02 8.67
CA ALA A 45 -5.26 -4.68 8.92
C ALA A 45 -3.91 -4.69 9.66
N LYS A 46 -3.81 -5.51 10.71
CA LYS A 46 -2.59 -5.69 11.48
C LYS A 46 -1.43 -6.21 10.64
N LYS A 47 -1.65 -7.20 9.77
CA LYS A 47 -0.60 -7.71 8.87
C LYS A 47 -0.07 -6.64 7.93
N VAL A 48 -0.94 -5.83 7.35
CA VAL A 48 -0.51 -4.75 6.45
C VAL A 48 0.30 -3.70 7.22
N MET A 49 -0.10 -3.37 8.46
CA MET A 49 0.68 -2.48 9.31
C MET A 49 2.06 -3.05 9.68
N ASP A 50 2.13 -4.34 10.03
CA ASP A 50 3.41 -5.02 10.31
C ASP A 50 4.34 -5.03 9.09
N GLU A 51 3.78 -5.26 7.89
CA GLU A 51 4.54 -5.19 6.63
C GLU A 51 5.02 -3.78 6.31
N MET A 52 4.17 -2.78 6.58
CA MET A 52 4.51 -1.37 6.40
C MET A 52 5.62 -0.93 7.35
N GLU A 53 5.59 -1.35 8.63
CA GLU A 53 6.63 -1.05 9.61
C GLU A 53 7.96 -1.68 9.24
N LYS A 54 7.94 -2.96 8.83
CA LYS A 54 9.14 -3.65 8.32
C LYS A 54 9.71 -2.96 7.11
N TRP A 55 8.87 -2.64 6.13
CA TRP A 55 9.31 -1.95 4.94
C TRP A 55 9.86 -0.56 5.27
N SER A 56 9.19 0.21 6.13
CA SER A 56 9.64 1.54 6.54
C SER A 56 11.00 1.49 7.25
N THR A 57 11.20 0.50 8.12
CA THR A 57 12.48 0.27 8.80
C THR A 57 13.59 -0.07 7.82
N GLU A 58 13.33 -0.99 6.88
CA GLU A 58 14.31 -1.37 5.85
C GLU A 58 14.58 -0.24 4.87
N TRP A 59 13.55 0.52 4.50
CA TRP A 59 13.68 1.70 3.66
C TRP A 59 14.52 2.76 4.37
N ALA A 60 14.25 3.10 5.63
CA ALA A 60 15.02 4.11 6.38
C ALA A 60 16.51 3.74 6.53
N LYS A 61 16.85 2.45 6.62
CA LYS A 61 18.24 1.98 6.66
C LYS A 61 18.97 2.13 5.32
N ASN A 62 18.25 2.05 4.21
CA ASN A 62 18.83 2.00 2.86
C ASN A 62 18.53 3.25 2.02
N ALA A 63 17.67 4.14 2.51
CA ALA A 63 17.21 5.33 1.80
C ALA A 63 18.36 6.31 1.62
N LYS A 64 18.49 6.80 0.39
CA LYS A 64 19.37 7.89 0.03
C LYS A 64 18.59 9.21 0.10
N PRO A 65 19.26 10.37 0.19
CA PRO A 65 18.60 11.68 0.17
C PRO A 65 17.66 11.84 -1.04
N GLU A 66 18.18 11.52 -2.22
CA GLU A 66 17.59 10.57 -3.18
C GLU A 66 16.09 10.30 -3.18
N ASP A 67 15.79 9.36 -2.29
CA ASP A 67 14.56 8.59 -2.19
C ASP A 67 13.57 9.30 -1.26
N VAL A 68 14.04 10.28 -0.48
CA VAL A 68 13.20 11.05 0.43
C VAL A 68 12.27 11.94 -0.40
N PRO A 69 10.94 11.83 -0.23
CA PRO A 69 9.98 12.60 -1.02
C PRO A 69 10.21 14.10 -0.93
N ASN A 70 10.34 14.76 -2.08
CA ASN A 70 10.40 16.22 -2.16
C ASN A 70 9.01 16.85 -1.84
N ALA A 71 8.93 18.17 -1.77
CA ALA A 71 7.69 18.86 -1.40
C ALA A 71 6.49 18.60 -2.35
N GLU A 72 6.73 18.34 -3.64
CA GLU A 72 5.66 17.96 -4.58
C GLU A 72 5.20 16.52 -4.38
N GLU A 73 6.14 15.61 -4.09
CA GLU A 73 5.85 14.20 -3.82
C GLU A 73 5.14 14.03 -2.47
N GLN A 74 5.51 14.82 -1.46
CA GLN A 74 4.84 14.85 -0.16
C GLN A 74 3.33 15.10 -0.30
N LYS A 75 2.88 15.92 -1.27
CA LYS A 75 1.44 16.12 -1.52
C LYS A 75 0.74 14.84 -1.96
N LYS A 76 1.40 14.02 -2.80
CA LYS A 76 0.87 12.72 -3.21
C LYS A 76 0.83 11.74 -2.04
N TYR A 77 1.83 11.76 -1.17
CA TYR A 77 1.82 10.98 0.07
C TYR A 77 0.69 11.37 1.01
N VAL A 78 0.35 12.66 1.11
CA VAL A 78 -0.79 13.13 1.91
C VAL A 78 -2.10 12.55 1.38
N GLU A 79 -2.29 12.48 0.05
CA GLU A 79 -3.47 11.86 -0.55
C GLU A 79 -3.55 10.36 -0.24
N VAL A 80 -2.45 9.63 -0.39
CA VAL A 80 -2.36 8.20 -0.04
C VAL A 80 -2.61 7.95 1.45
N SER A 81 -2.08 8.81 2.33
CA SER A 81 -2.28 8.72 3.78
C SER A 81 -3.74 8.97 4.17
N LYS A 82 -4.39 9.95 3.53
CA LYS A 82 -5.83 10.16 3.71
C LYS A 82 -6.63 8.94 3.28
N ARG A 83 -6.29 8.35 2.13
CA ARG A 83 -6.92 7.11 1.64
C ARG A 83 -6.72 5.94 2.62
N MET A 84 -5.52 5.77 3.17
CA MET A 84 -5.26 4.76 4.21
C MET A 84 -6.16 4.96 5.42
N THR A 85 -6.30 6.21 5.90
CA THR A 85 -7.14 6.55 7.05
C THR A 85 -8.62 6.26 6.78
N ASP A 86 -9.12 6.66 5.61
CA ASP A 86 -10.50 6.40 5.19
C ASP A 86 -10.79 4.90 5.11
N CYS A 87 -9.84 4.13 4.57
CA CYS A 87 -9.94 2.69 4.44
C CYS A 87 -9.85 1.96 5.79
N SER A 88 -8.92 2.36 6.66
CA SER A 88 -8.84 1.83 8.02
C SER A 88 -10.12 2.12 8.80
N THR A 89 -10.66 3.33 8.68
CA THR A 89 -11.93 3.70 9.34
C THR A 89 -13.09 2.84 8.84
N LYS A 90 -13.18 2.58 7.52
CA LYS A 90 -14.19 1.67 6.96
C LYS A 90 -14.00 0.21 7.39
N ALA A 91 -12.76 -0.27 7.48
CA ALA A 91 -12.47 -1.63 7.92
C ALA A 91 -12.74 -1.82 9.43
N MET A 92 -12.57 -0.78 10.24
CA MET A 92 -12.79 -0.78 11.68
C MET A 92 -14.22 -0.36 12.10
N THR A 93 -14.95 0.30 11.21
CA THR A 93 -16.37 0.67 11.41
C THR A 93 -17.21 -0.17 10.46
N PRO A 94 -17.53 -1.44 10.81
CA PRO A 94 -18.40 -2.24 9.97
C PRO A 94 -19.75 -1.53 9.78
N PRO A 95 -20.37 -1.57 8.58
CA PRO A 95 -21.71 -1.01 8.39
C PRO A 95 -22.66 -1.68 9.38
N LYS A 96 -23.50 -0.87 10.05
CA LYS A 96 -24.64 -1.37 10.84
C LYS A 96 -25.59 -2.18 9.97
#